data_AF-A0A1M6P812-F1
#
_entry.id   AF-A0A1M6P812-F1
#
_cell.length_a   1.000
_cell.length_b   1.000
_cell.length_c   1.000
_cell.angle_alpha   90.00
_cell.angle_beta   90.00
_cell.angle_gamma   90.00
#
_symmetry.space_group_name_H-M   'P 1'
#
loop_
_entity.id
_entity.type
_entity.pdbx_description
1 polymer ?
#
loop_
_entity_poly.entity_id
_entity_poly.type
_entity_poly.pdbx_seq_one_letter_code
_entity_poly.pdbx_strand_id
1 'polypeptide(L)'
;MKSLTKRIFCIVCILALVISSVGCKAVDNEESKAGNGNIKDEVGYNQELASYFTTVEGTVLKYYGTAEYGQTLTLNKALEDEDSLKLIFKGEIQDLSEGEGASKDELMLESEYLINKDSVKETIKNEEIRFSQSIIREQIILKAPIEEGTSWKQTVSIDGKEYEAETKIIEVSKDEKDRNLVKTETNVKDIESYPENTYKEIRAYKEGKGLVEFSNTIILKGPQGEEPIPFEFGYRLYEEE
;
A
#
# COMPACT_ATOMS: atom_id res chain seq x y z
N MET A 1 77.00 -30.05 -3.83
CA MET A 1 76.37 -31.27 -3.27
C MET A 1 75.22 -31.66 -4.19
N LYS A 2 75.46 -32.55 -5.17
CA LYS A 2 75.03 -33.98 -5.18
C LYS A 2 73.51 -34.11 -4.91
N SER A 3 72.63 -34.14 -5.93
CA SER A 3 72.32 -35.20 -6.92
C SER A 3 71.50 -36.38 -6.38
N LEU A 4 70.75 -37.01 -7.29
CA LEU A 4 70.28 -38.42 -7.30
C LEU A 4 68.97 -38.69 -6.51
N THR A 5 67.99 -39.49 -6.95
CA THR A 5 67.79 -40.45 -8.09
C THR A 5 66.30 -40.87 -8.06
N LYS A 6 65.54 -40.86 -9.16
CA LYS A 6 65.13 -41.98 -10.06
C LYS A 6 64.75 -43.33 -9.42
N ARG A 7 63.60 -43.88 -9.88
CA ARG A 7 63.24 -45.28 -10.31
C ARG A 7 61.72 -45.29 -10.57
N ILE A 8 61.13 -45.42 -11.77
CA ILE A 8 61.09 -46.47 -12.82
C ILE A 8 60.69 -47.86 -12.31
N PHE A 9 59.50 -48.34 -12.74
CA PHE A 9 59.22 -49.67 -13.34
C PHE A 9 57.74 -49.67 -13.82
N CYS A 10 57.42 -49.79 -15.12
CA CYS A 10 57.27 -51.02 -15.96
C CYS A 10 56.18 -51.97 -15.39
N ILE A 11 55.18 -52.50 -16.10
CA ILE A 11 55.14 -53.36 -17.30
C ILE A 11 53.63 -53.50 -17.70
N VAL A 12 53.19 -53.14 -18.92
CA VAL A 12 52.83 -53.99 -20.10
C VAL A 12 51.78 -55.11 -19.86
N CYS A 13 50.80 -55.19 -20.78
CA CYS A 13 50.20 -56.40 -21.41
C CYS A 13 48.65 -56.34 -21.41
N ILE A 14 47.97 -56.00 -22.53
CA ILE A 14 47.66 -56.79 -23.75
C ILE A 14 46.34 -57.59 -23.61
N LEU A 15 45.60 -57.66 -24.74
CA LEU A 15 44.43 -58.48 -25.13
C LEU A 15 43.05 -57.92 -24.75
N ALA A 16 42.22 -57.41 -25.67
CA ALA A 16 41.61 -57.95 -26.91
C ALA A 16 40.41 -58.89 -26.67
N LEU A 17 39.24 -58.52 -27.21
CA LEU A 17 38.24 -59.33 -27.96
C LEU A 17 36.85 -58.65 -27.90
N VAL A 18 36.44 -57.94 -28.96
CA VAL A 18 35.53 -58.34 -30.07
C VAL A 18 34.21 -59.00 -29.61
N ILE A 19 33.07 -58.42 -30.01
CA ILE A 19 32.01 -58.96 -30.91
C ILE A 19 30.64 -58.33 -30.58
N SER A 20 30.04 -57.83 -31.67
CA SER A 20 28.68 -57.34 -31.94
C SER A 20 27.48 -57.97 -31.22
N SER A 21 26.44 -57.16 -30.99
CA SER A 21 25.08 -57.52 -31.43
C SER A 21 24.19 -56.28 -31.58
N VAL A 22 23.42 -56.31 -32.67
CA VAL A 22 22.33 -55.42 -33.04
C VAL A 22 21.12 -55.70 -32.15
N GLY A 23 20.36 -54.67 -31.77
CA GLY A 23 19.05 -54.87 -31.16
C GLY A 23 18.36 -53.58 -30.72
N CYS A 24 17.70 -52.89 -31.64
CA CYS A 24 16.60 -51.99 -31.29
C CYS A 24 15.52 -52.77 -30.55
N LYS A 25 15.09 -52.29 -29.39
CA LYS A 25 13.70 -52.28 -28.98
C LYS A 25 13.48 -51.16 -27.97
N ALA A 26 12.56 -50.28 -28.32
CA ALA A 26 12.05 -49.20 -27.50
C ALA A 26 11.42 -49.77 -26.22
N VAL A 27 11.79 -49.18 -25.09
CA VAL A 27 10.98 -49.08 -23.89
C VAL A 27 11.16 -47.63 -23.47
N ASP A 28 10.11 -46.83 -23.68
CA ASP A 28 10.04 -45.46 -23.17
C ASP A 28 10.12 -45.55 -21.64
N ASN A 29 11.28 -45.14 -21.12
CA ASN A 29 11.49 -44.91 -19.71
C ASN A 29 11.20 -43.42 -19.51
N GLU A 30 10.10 -43.12 -18.81
CA GLU A 30 9.83 -41.78 -18.31
C GLU A 30 10.98 -41.35 -17.41
N GLU A 31 11.94 -40.62 -17.98
CA GLU A 31 12.89 -39.84 -17.20
C GLU A 31 12.16 -38.67 -16.56
N SER A 32 12.08 -38.76 -15.24
CA SER A 32 11.93 -37.68 -14.31
C SER A 32 12.83 -36.49 -14.68
N LYS A 33 12.25 -35.46 -15.27
CA LYS A 33 12.81 -34.11 -15.17
C LYS A 33 12.20 -33.43 -13.96
N ALA A 34 12.93 -33.51 -12.85
CA ALA A 34 12.87 -32.52 -11.79
C ALA A 34 13.21 -31.16 -12.40
N GLY A 35 12.19 -30.47 -12.88
CA GLY A 35 12.23 -29.04 -13.16
C GLY A 35 12.21 -28.32 -11.82
N ASN A 36 13.39 -27.95 -11.33
CA ASN A 36 13.54 -26.97 -10.26
C ASN A 36 13.19 -25.59 -10.83
N GLY A 37 11.89 -25.36 -11.04
CA GLY A 37 11.32 -24.06 -11.30
C GLY A 37 10.86 -23.49 -9.98
N ASN A 38 11.60 -22.53 -9.42
CA ASN A 38 10.97 -21.53 -8.56
C ASN A 38 9.99 -20.75 -9.45
N ILE A 39 8.78 -21.27 -9.58
CA ILE A 39 7.63 -20.47 -9.97
C ILE A 39 7.43 -19.55 -8.77
N LYS A 40 7.95 -18.32 -8.86
CA LYS A 40 7.37 -17.24 -8.08
C LYS A 40 5.97 -17.12 -8.64
N ASP A 41 4.97 -17.57 -7.88
CA ASP A 41 3.58 -17.38 -8.25
C ASP A 41 3.40 -15.90 -8.60
N GLU A 42 2.94 -15.64 -9.82
CA GLU A 42 2.71 -14.28 -10.30
C GLU A 42 1.54 -13.72 -9.50
N VAL A 43 1.88 -12.86 -8.54
CA VAL A 43 0.91 -12.31 -7.61
C VAL A 43 -0.10 -11.47 -8.38
N GLY A 44 -1.40 -11.75 -8.21
CA GLY A 44 -2.50 -11.23 -9.01
C GLY A 44 -2.91 -9.78 -8.71
N TYR A 45 -2.39 -9.17 -7.63
CA TYR A 45 -2.55 -7.75 -7.37
C TYR A 45 -1.44 -6.89 -7.98
N ASN A 46 -1.74 -5.61 -8.16
CA ASN A 46 -0.83 -4.68 -8.82
C ASN A 46 0.36 -4.30 -7.91
N GLN A 47 1.55 -4.74 -8.30
CA GLN A 47 2.79 -4.49 -7.56
C GLN A 47 3.20 -3.01 -7.53
N GLU A 48 2.87 -2.23 -8.57
CA GLU A 48 3.11 -0.78 -8.57
C GLU A 48 2.24 -0.09 -7.51
N LEU A 49 0.94 -0.43 -7.45
CA LEU A 49 0.05 0.10 -6.41
C LEU A 49 0.49 -0.32 -5.01
N ALA A 50 0.91 -1.58 -4.84
CA ALA A 50 1.40 -2.08 -3.56
C ALA A 50 2.68 -1.38 -3.10
N SER A 51 3.56 -0.99 -4.04
CA SER A 51 4.83 -0.33 -3.72
C SER A 51 4.67 0.98 -2.97
N TYR A 52 3.51 1.64 -3.06
CA TYR A 52 3.22 2.86 -2.32
C TYR A 52 3.06 2.65 -0.81
N PHE A 53 2.84 1.42 -0.33
CA PHE A 53 2.51 1.16 1.07
C PHE A 53 3.63 0.43 1.79
N THR A 54 3.74 0.63 3.11
CA THR A 54 4.53 -0.27 3.95
C THR A 54 3.80 -1.61 4.08
N THR A 55 4.55 -2.70 3.99
CA THR A 55 4.07 -4.07 4.22
C THR A 55 4.72 -4.73 5.44
N VAL A 56 5.56 -3.99 6.16
CA VAL A 56 6.25 -4.48 7.35
C VAL A 56 5.34 -4.28 8.57
N GLU A 57 4.72 -5.35 9.03
CA GLU A 57 3.91 -5.33 10.26
C GLU A 57 4.68 -4.72 11.44
N GLY A 58 3.99 -3.93 12.25
CA GLY A 58 4.58 -3.14 13.33
C GLY A 58 5.20 -1.82 12.89
N THR A 59 5.20 -1.48 11.59
CA THR A 59 5.61 -0.15 11.14
C THR A 59 4.70 0.91 11.77
N VAL A 60 5.31 1.88 12.45
CA VAL A 60 4.64 3.00 13.09
C VAL A 60 4.79 4.26 12.24
N LEU A 61 3.68 4.91 11.92
CA LEU A 61 3.57 6.15 11.17
C LEU A 61 3.04 7.23 12.12
N LYS A 62 3.77 8.33 12.24
CA LYS A 62 3.39 9.47 13.10
C LYS A 62 3.05 10.65 12.23
N TYR A 63 1.92 11.30 12.47
CA TYR A 63 1.46 12.44 11.69
C TYR A 63 1.24 13.65 12.58
N TYR A 64 1.54 14.83 12.05
CA TYR A 64 1.26 16.11 12.70
C TYR A 64 0.61 17.08 11.73
N GLY A 65 -0.24 17.98 12.23
CA GLY A 65 -1.07 18.82 11.38
C GLY A 65 -1.65 20.06 12.04
N THR A 66 -2.68 20.59 11.39
CA THR A 66 -3.41 21.79 11.79
C THR A 66 -3.90 21.71 13.23
N ALA A 67 -3.91 22.85 13.95
CA ALA A 67 -4.45 22.97 15.30
C ALA A 67 -3.85 21.96 16.31
N GLU A 68 -2.52 21.81 16.27
CA GLU A 68 -1.77 20.91 17.16
C GLU A 68 -2.18 19.43 17.01
N TYR A 69 -2.82 19.07 15.90
CA TYR A 69 -3.21 17.70 15.62
C TYR A 69 -2.00 16.77 15.57
N GLY A 70 -2.11 15.64 16.26
CA GLY A 70 -1.18 14.53 16.17
C GLY A 70 -1.94 13.21 16.09
N GLN A 71 -1.44 12.24 15.31
CA GLN A 71 -1.93 10.87 15.35
C GLN A 71 -0.78 9.88 15.14
N THR A 72 -0.97 8.67 15.63
CA THR A 72 -0.10 7.53 15.31
C THR A 72 -0.93 6.44 14.65
N LEU A 73 -0.45 5.87 13.55
CA LEU A 73 -1.00 4.66 12.92
C LEU A 73 0.07 3.57 12.91
N THR A 74 -0.31 2.34 13.22
CA THR A 74 0.56 1.16 13.13
C THR A 74 -0.03 0.18 12.14
N LEU A 75 0.80 -0.32 11.21
CA LEU A 75 0.42 -1.46 10.37
C LEU A 75 0.31 -2.70 11.28
N ASN A 76 -0.91 -3.06 11.64
CA ASN A 76 -1.17 -4.17 12.55
C ASN A 76 -1.11 -5.52 11.84
N LYS A 77 -1.61 -5.58 10.59
CA LYS A 77 -1.59 -6.81 9.79
C LYS A 77 -1.41 -6.53 8.30
N ALA A 78 -0.64 -7.38 7.63
CA ALA A 78 -0.59 -7.50 6.19
C ALA A 78 -1.07 -8.91 5.81
N LEU A 79 -2.19 -9.00 5.09
CA LEU A 79 -2.81 -10.25 4.67
C LEU A 79 -2.73 -10.31 3.14
N GLU A 80 -1.99 -11.29 2.65
CA GLU A 80 -1.77 -11.50 1.22
C GLU A 80 -2.50 -12.78 0.77
N ASP A 81 -3.19 -12.68 -0.36
CA ASP A 81 -3.69 -13.82 -1.11
C ASP A 81 -3.33 -13.68 -2.60
N GLU A 82 -3.77 -14.63 -3.42
CA GLU A 82 -3.42 -14.70 -4.84
C GLU A 82 -3.83 -13.44 -5.62
N ASP A 83 -4.90 -12.76 -5.22
CA ASP A 83 -5.51 -11.67 -5.99
C ASP A 83 -5.40 -10.30 -5.31
N SER A 84 -5.00 -10.26 -4.04
CA SER A 84 -5.06 -9.06 -3.23
C SER A 84 -4.04 -8.99 -2.09
N LEU A 85 -3.71 -7.75 -1.72
CA LEU A 85 -2.97 -7.41 -0.52
C LEU A 85 -3.84 -6.51 0.35
N LYS A 86 -4.12 -6.96 1.57
CA LYS A 86 -4.91 -6.22 2.56
C LYS A 86 -4.00 -5.74 3.70
N LEU A 87 -3.99 -4.43 3.95
CA LEU A 87 -3.23 -3.79 5.01
C LEU A 87 -4.18 -3.21 6.05
N ILE A 88 -4.03 -3.60 7.31
CA ILE A 88 -4.89 -3.15 8.40
C ILE A 88 -4.09 -2.25 9.33
N PHE A 89 -4.46 -0.96 9.37
CA PHE A 89 -3.86 0.02 10.26
C PHE A 89 -4.75 0.26 11.47
N LYS A 90 -4.13 0.32 12.66
CA LYS A 90 -4.78 0.75 13.90
C LYS A 90 -3.95 1.84 14.56
N GLY A 91 -4.60 2.76 15.23
CA GLY A 91 -3.92 3.90 15.82
C GLY A 91 -4.80 4.75 16.69
N GLU A 92 -4.30 5.91 17.04
CA GLU A 92 -5.01 6.87 17.89
C GLU A 92 -4.61 8.31 17.56
N ILE A 93 -5.55 9.22 17.75
CA ILE A 93 -5.32 10.66 17.82
C ILE A 93 -4.67 10.97 19.16
N GLN A 94 -3.66 11.83 19.17
CA GLN A 94 -2.97 12.27 20.37
C GLN A 94 -3.93 13.11 21.24
N ASP A 95 -4.13 12.71 22.48
CA ASP A 95 -4.88 13.48 23.46
C ASP A 95 -4.01 14.61 24.05
N LEU A 96 -4.35 15.86 23.71
CA LEU A 96 -3.72 17.06 24.29
C LEU A 96 -4.51 17.66 25.46
N SER A 97 -5.69 17.10 25.77
CA SER A 97 -6.59 17.62 26.79
C SER A 97 -6.33 17.08 28.20
N GLU A 98 -5.30 16.23 28.36
CA GLU A 98 -5.03 15.50 29.62
C GLU A 98 -6.25 14.72 30.16
N GLY A 99 -7.13 14.24 29.26
CA GLY A 99 -8.34 13.49 29.59
C GLY A 99 -9.60 14.32 29.86
N GLU A 100 -9.55 15.65 29.72
CA GLU A 100 -10.73 16.54 29.81
C GLU A 100 -11.54 16.58 28.49
N GLY A 101 -11.01 15.99 27.41
CA GLY A 101 -11.57 16.03 26.06
C GLY A 101 -12.32 14.75 25.67
N ALA A 102 -12.06 14.28 24.45
CA ALA A 102 -12.69 13.08 23.91
C ALA A 102 -12.27 11.84 24.70
N SER A 103 -13.18 10.87 24.85
CA SER A 103 -12.85 9.59 25.46
C SER A 103 -11.81 8.82 24.64
N LYS A 104 -11.14 7.86 25.27
CA LYS A 104 -10.12 7.04 24.59
C LYS A 104 -10.67 6.35 23.33
N ASP A 105 -11.88 5.81 23.38
CA ASP A 105 -12.51 5.13 22.25
C ASP A 105 -12.84 6.13 21.11
N GLU A 106 -13.12 7.39 21.46
CA GLU A 106 -13.29 8.48 20.50
C GLU A 106 -11.96 8.90 19.83
N LEU A 107 -10.81 8.54 20.39
CA LEU A 107 -9.51 8.85 19.81
C LEU A 107 -8.94 7.72 18.95
N MET A 108 -9.49 6.50 19.05
CA MET A 108 -9.02 5.36 18.26
C MET A 108 -9.30 5.54 16.77
N LEU A 109 -8.38 5.05 15.93
CA LEU A 109 -8.47 5.03 14.47
C LEU A 109 -8.26 3.61 13.94
N GLU A 110 -9.06 3.21 12.96
CA GLU A 110 -8.85 1.96 12.22
C GLU A 110 -9.21 2.10 10.75
N SER A 111 -8.29 1.71 9.88
CA SER A 111 -8.48 1.70 8.43
C SER A 111 -7.92 0.44 7.79
N GLU A 112 -8.54 0.02 6.70
CA GLU A 112 -8.13 -1.11 5.87
C GLU A 112 -7.84 -0.60 4.45
N TYR A 113 -6.71 -1.01 3.88
CA TYR A 113 -6.38 -0.80 2.48
C TYR A 113 -6.41 -2.14 1.77
N LEU A 114 -7.25 -2.26 0.75
CA LEU A 114 -7.31 -3.42 -0.14
C LEU A 114 -6.71 -3.05 -1.49
N ILE A 115 -5.55 -3.62 -1.79
CA ILE A 115 -4.86 -3.48 -3.06
C ILE A 115 -5.21 -4.69 -3.92
N ASN A 116 -5.71 -4.45 -5.12
CA ASN A 116 -6.01 -5.50 -6.10
C ASN A 116 -5.29 -5.19 -7.42
N LYS A 117 -5.71 -5.82 -8.52
CA LYS A 117 -5.09 -5.64 -9.85
C LYS A 117 -5.17 -4.23 -10.43
N ASP A 118 -6.12 -3.39 -10.01
CA ASP A 118 -6.40 -2.11 -10.68
C ASP A 118 -6.51 -0.92 -9.72
N SER A 119 -6.64 -1.15 -8.43
CA SER A 119 -6.99 -0.10 -7.48
C SER A 119 -6.51 -0.38 -6.05
N VAL A 120 -6.48 0.69 -5.27
CA VAL A 120 -6.38 0.64 -3.81
C VAL A 120 -7.65 1.22 -3.23
N LYS A 121 -8.40 0.41 -2.49
CA LYS A 121 -9.60 0.83 -1.76
C LYS A 121 -9.27 1.01 -0.28
N GLU A 122 -9.52 2.19 0.28
CA GLU A 122 -9.55 2.43 1.72
C GLU A 122 -10.95 2.12 2.27
N THR A 123 -11.01 1.53 3.47
CA THR A 123 -12.21 1.40 4.28
C THR A 123 -11.93 1.87 5.70
N ILE A 124 -12.62 2.94 6.13
CA ILE A 124 -12.60 3.42 7.51
C ILE A 124 -13.49 2.50 8.35
N LYS A 125 -12.94 1.91 9.42
CA LYS A 125 -13.63 0.92 10.26
C LYS A 125 -14.23 1.52 11.54
N ASN A 126 -13.89 2.76 11.86
CA ASN A 126 -14.49 3.48 12.98
C ASN A 126 -16.02 3.55 12.82
N GLU A 127 -16.75 3.37 13.93
CA GLU A 127 -18.22 3.51 13.93
C GLU A 127 -18.61 4.91 13.43
N GLU A 128 -18.03 5.94 14.05
CA GLU A 128 -18.17 7.34 13.67
C GLU A 128 -16.92 7.83 12.93
N ILE A 129 -17.11 8.61 11.86
CA ILE A 129 -15.99 9.21 11.12
C ILE A 129 -15.37 10.33 11.95
N ARG A 130 -14.04 10.37 12.03
CA ARG A 130 -13.30 11.48 12.67
C ARG A 130 -13.05 12.61 11.67
N PHE A 131 -12.92 13.85 12.17
CA PHE A 131 -12.60 15.02 11.33
C PHE A 131 -11.28 14.85 10.56
N SER A 132 -10.36 14.02 11.07
CA SER A 132 -9.08 13.68 10.46
C SER A 132 -9.12 12.54 9.45
N GLN A 133 -10.30 11.98 9.20
CA GLN A 133 -10.56 10.98 8.19
C GLN A 133 -11.38 11.58 7.05
N SER A 134 -11.39 10.90 5.91
CA SER A 134 -12.33 11.25 4.85
C SER A 134 -13.77 11.07 5.33
N ILE A 135 -14.67 11.93 4.84
CA ILE A 135 -16.12 11.71 5.01
C ILE A 135 -16.62 10.52 4.17
N ILE A 136 -15.79 10.02 3.25
CA ILE A 136 -16.06 8.86 2.41
C ILE A 136 -15.53 7.61 3.12
N ARG A 137 -16.45 6.81 3.70
CA ARG A 137 -16.06 5.61 4.47
C ARG A 137 -15.36 4.54 3.62
N GLU A 138 -15.75 4.41 2.37
CA GLU A 138 -15.20 3.43 1.43
C GLU A 138 -14.81 4.10 0.11
N GLN A 139 -13.51 4.25 -0.13
CA GLN A 139 -12.99 5.08 -1.22
C GLN A 139 -11.92 4.36 -2.03
N ILE A 140 -12.01 4.41 -3.35
CA ILE A 140 -10.87 4.10 -4.22
C ILE A 140 -9.95 5.32 -4.21
N ILE A 141 -8.78 5.18 -3.59
CA ILE A 141 -7.84 6.28 -3.32
C ILE A 141 -6.70 6.35 -4.34
N LEU A 142 -6.37 5.23 -4.98
CA LEU A 142 -5.41 5.12 -6.07
C LEU A 142 -5.95 4.14 -7.11
N LYS A 143 -5.66 4.40 -8.39
CA LYS A 143 -6.03 3.54 -9.51
C LYS A 143 -4.92 3.49 -10.53
N ALA A 144 -4.65 2.31 -11.07
CA ALA A 144 -3.69 2.13 -12.14
C ALA A 144 -4.28 2.57 -13.51
N PRO A 145 -3.46 3.13 -14.42
CA PRO A 145 -2.03 3.43 -14.25
C PRO A 145 -1.79 4.68 -13.38
N ILE A 146 -0.65 4.71 -12.67
CA ILE A 146 -0.25 5.88 -11.88
C ILE A 146 0.37 6.94 -12.80
N GLU A 147 -0.51 7.70 -13.42
CA GLU A 147 -0.17 8.76 -14.37
C GLU A 147 -0.95 10.03 -14.04
N GLU A 148 -0.31 11.20 -14.20
CA GLU A 148 -1.01 12.48 -14.06
C GLU A 148 -2.20 12.55 -15.02
N GLY A 149 -3.35 12.93 -14.49
CA GLY A 149 -4.58 13.00 -15.26
C GLY A 149 -5.49 11.78 -15.14
N THR A 150 -4.99 10.62 -14.70
CA THR A 150 -5.84 9.45 -14.43
C THR A 150 -6.94 9.83 -13.44
N SER A 151 -8.20 9.59 -13.81
CA SER A 151 -9.36 9.90 -12.97
C SER A 151 -10.37 8.77 -12.96
N TRP A 152 -11.17 8.73 -11.91
CA TRP A 152 -12.26 7.78 -11.77
C TRP A 152 -13.41 8.41 -10.99
N LYS A 153 -14.60 7.83 -11.21
CA LYS A 153 -15.81 8.15 -10.48
C LYS A 153 -16.23 6.95 -9.66
N GLN A 154 -16.74 7.21 -8.47
CA GLN A 154 -17.23 6.20 -7.55
C GLN A 154 -18.54 6.69 -6.91
N THR A 155 -19.57 5.85 -6.91
CA THR A 155 -20.74 6.08 -6.05
C THR A 155 -20.37 5.79 -4.60
N VAL A 156 -20.57 6.76 -3.71
CA VAL A 156 -20.21 6.68 -2.30
C VAL A 156 -21.40 7.03 -1.42
N SER A 157 -21.43 6.48 -0.20
CA SER A 157 -22.45 6.83 0.80
C SER A 157 -21.85 7.76 1.85
N ILE A 158 -22.44 8.94 2.00
CA ILE A 158 -22.08 9.95 3.00
C ILE A 158 -23.36 10.25 3.78
N ASP A 159 -23.35 10.01 5.09
CA ASP A 159 -24.52 10.18 5.98
C ASP A 159 -25.80 9.49 5.47
N GLY A 160 -25.65 8.32 4.85
CA GLY A 160 -26.76 7.53 4.32
C GLY A 160 -27.34 8.00 2.99
N LYS A 161 -26.80 9.08 2.40
CA LYS A 161 -27.15 9.54 1.05
C LYS A 161 -26.05 9.17 0.06
N GLU A 162 -26.45 8.81 -1.15
CA GLU A 162 -25.52 8.49 -2.24
C GLU A 162 -25.06 9.76 -2.96
N TYR A 163 -23.76 9.79 -3.26
CA TYR A 163 -23.10 10.85 -4.03
C TYR A 163 -22.16 10.24 -5.06
N GLU A 164 -21.80 11.02 -6.08
CA GLU A 164 -20.71 10.68 -7.00
C GLU A 164 -19.44 11.41 -6.54
N ALA A 165 -18.42 10.64 -6.13
CA ALA A 165 -17.08 11.13 -5.89
C ALA A 165 -16.26 11.04 -7.18
N GLU A 166 -15.59 12.13 -7.55
CA GLU A 166 -14.62 12.17 -8.64
C GLU A 166 -13.22 12.34 -8.05
N THR A 167 -12.35 11.36 -8.28
CA THR A 167 -10.95 11.40 -7.85
C THR A 167 -10.03 11.45 -9.06
N LYS A 168 -8.96 12.22 -8.97
CA LYS A 168 -7.95 12.40 -10.02
C LYS A 168 -6.54 12.38 -9.45
N ILE A 169 -5.61 11.74 -10.15
CA ILE A 169 -4.17 11.93 -9.95
C ILE A 169 -3.79 13.30 -10.52
N ILE A 170 -3.43 14.22 -9.62
CA ILE A 170 -3.10 15.60 -9.97
C ILE A 170 -1.59 15.85 -10.08
N GLU A 171 -0.77 14.96 -9.53
CA GLU A 171 0.69 15.06 -9.59
C GLU A 171 1.32 13.66 -9.46
N VAL A 172 2.35 13.38 -10.27
CA VAL A 172 3.26 12.25 -10.11
C VAL A 172 4.68 12.78 -10.12
N SER A 173 5.40 12.62 -9.02
CA SER A 173 6.72 13.19 -8.83
C SER A 173 7.65 12.21 -8.10
N LYS A 174 8.87 12.66 -7.80
CA LYS A 174 9.84 11.90 -7.00
C LYS A 174 10.40 12.76 -5.88
N ASP A 175 10.71 12.14 -4.75
CA ASP A 175 11.40 12.82 -3.66
C ASP A 175 12.93 12.87 -3.87
N GLU A 176 13.65 13.48 -2.94
CA GLU A 176 15.11 13.63 -2.99
C GLU A 176 15.87 12.29 -2.96
N LYS A 177 15.21 11.20 -2.55
CA LYS A 177 15.75 9.83 -2.49
C LYS A 177 15.26 8.98 -3.67
N ASP A 178 14.76 9.61 -4.75
CA ASP A 178 14.24 8.98 -5.99
C ASP A 178 13.01 8.07 -5.78
N ARG A 179 12.31 8.23 -4.65
CA ARG A 179 11.08 7.48 -4.33
C ARG A 179 9.88 8.13 -5.01
N ASN A 180 8.98 7.32 -5.57
CA ASN A 180 7.79 7.83 -6.25
C ASN A 180 6.81 8.49 -5.27
N LEU A 181 6.20 9.58 -5.73
CA LEU A 181 5.16 10.35 -5.05
C LEU A 181 3.95 10.45 -5.98
N VAL A 182 2.76 10.21 -5.46
CA VAL A 182 1.51 10.40 -6.18
C VAL A 182 0.56 11.23 -5.34
N LYS A 183 -0.02 12.27 -5.94
CA LYS A 183 -0.99 13.15 -5.31
C LYS A 183 -2.34 13.00 -5.97
N THR A 184 -3.38 12.79 -5.16
CA THR A 184 -4.77 12.71 -5.62
C THR A 184 -5.61 13.83 -5.04
N GLU A 185 -6.61 14.25 -5.81
CA GLU A 185 -7.66 15.15 -5.39
C GLU A 185 -9.00 14.45 -5.58
N THR A 186 -9.84 14.46 -4.55
CA THR A 186 -11.23 13.98 -4.62
C THR A 186 -12.19 15.12 -4.40
N ASN A 187 -13.21 15.21 -5.24
CA ASN A 187 -14.30 16.17 -5.11
C ASN A 187 -15.65 15.43 -5.05
N VAL A 188 -16.54 15.88 -4.18
CA VAL A 188 -17.93 15.41 -4.10
C VAL A 188 -18.86 16.63 -4.08
N LYS A 189 -19.69 16.76 -5.12
CA LYS A 189 -20.61 17.89 -5.29
C LYS A 189 -21.91 17.68 -4.51
N ASP A 190 -22.66 18.77 -4.38
CA ASP A 190 -23.99 18.82 -3.80
C ASP A 190 -24.04 18.43 -2.31
N ILE A 191 -22.95 18.71 -1.58
CA ILE A 191 -22.88 18.56 -0.13
C ILE A 191 -23.02 19.95 0.51
N GLU A 192 -24.16 20.16 1.16
CA GLU A 192 -24.48 21.43 1.84
C GLU A 192 -23.45 21.77 2.93
N SER A 193 -23.34 23.06 3.26
CA SER A 193 -22.38 23.63 4.23
C SER A 193 -20.91 23.62 3.79
N TYR A 194 -20.53 22.87 2.76
CA TYR A 194 -19.20 22.96 2.17
C TYR A 194 -19.07 24.18 1.24
N PRO A 195 -17.87 24.75 1.09
CA PRO A 195 -17.62 25.79 0.10
C PRO A 195 -18.08 25.34 -1.29
N GLU A 196 -18.85 26.18 -1.96
CA GLU A 196 -19.42 25.88 -3.29
C GLU A 196 -20.24 24.56 -3.32
N ASN A 197 -20.79 24.15 -2.17
CA ASN A 197 -21.48 22.86 -1.97
C ASN A 197 -20.63 21.66 -2.40
N THR A 198 -19.31 21.73 -2.25
CA THR A 198 -18.38 20.70 -2.72
C THR A 198 -17.41 20.31 -1.62
N TYR A 199 -17.47 19.05 -1.21
CA TYR A 199 -16.40 18.46 -0.40
C TYR A 199 -15.16 18.26 -1.26
N LYS A 200 -14.00 18.59 -0.70
CA LYS A 200 -12.70 18.42 -1.32
C LYS A 200 -11.72 17.79 -0.33
N GLU A 201 -10.96 16.82 -0.81
CA GLU A 201 -9.78 16.31 -0.13
C GLU A 201 -8.60 16.13 -1.09
N ILE A 202 -7.40 16.25 -0.54
CA ILE A 202 -6.14 16.00 -1.22
C ILE A 202 -5.36 14.98 -0.40
N ARG A 203 -4.75 14.02 -1.09
CA ARG A 203 -3.91 13.00 -0.48
C ARG A 203 -2.60 12.91 -1.25
N ALA A 204 -1.48 12.72 -0.56
CA ALA A 204 -0.22 12.34 -1.18
C ALA A 204 0.26 11.01 -0.62
N TYR A 205 0.73 10.13 -1.50
CA TYR A 205 1.29 8.82 -1.15
C TYR A 205 2.74 8.76 -1.60
N LYS A 206 3.59 8.14 -0.78
CA LYS A 206 5.02 7.96 -1.05
C LYS A 206 5.38 6.48 -1.03
N GLU A 207 6.16 6.06 -2.01
CA GLU A 207 6.73 4.72 -2.11
C GLU A 207 7.29 4.20 -0.78
N GLY A 208 6.84 3.01 -0.38
CA GLY A 208 7.21 2.30 0.84
C GLY A 208 6.67 2.90 2.14
N LYS A 209 5.80 3.92 2.10
CA LYS A 209 5.31 4.61 3.30
C LYS A 209 3.79 4.61 3.44
N GLY A 210 3.06 4.77 2.34
CA GLY A 210 1.62 4.96 2.31
C GLY A 210 1.28 6.45 2.24
N LEU A 211 0.21 6.84 2.93
CA LEU A 211 -0.23 8.23 3.03
C LEU A 211 0.84 9.08 3.74
N VAL A 212 1.29 10.16 3.11
CA VAL A 212 2.26 11.11 3.66
C VAL A 212 1.71 12.53 3.84
N GLU A 213 0.62 12.86 3.15
CA GLU A 213 -0.10 14.13 3.33
C GLU A 213 -1.59 13.87 3.14
N PHE A 214 -2.41 14.48 4.01
CA PHE A 214 -3.86 14.54 3.87
C PHE A 214 -4.32 15.95 4.18
N SER A 215 -5.23 16.48 3.37
CA SER A 215 -5.95 17.71 3.69
C SER A 215 -7.38 17.63 3.19
N ASN A 216 -8.31 18.17 3.95
CA ASN A 216 -9.72 18.29 3.59
C ASN A 216 -10.30 19.60 4.15
N THR A 217 -11.49 19.95 3.66
CA THR A 217 -12.36 20.88 4.38
C THR A 217 -13.15 20.10 5.42
N ILE A 218 -13.21 20.60 6.65
CA ILE A 218 -14.12 20.11 7.71
C ILE A 218 -15.14 21.19 8.05
N ILE A 219 -16.31 20.79 8.55
CA ILE A 219 -17.37 21.70 8.93
C ILE A 219 -17.40 21.84 10.46
N LEU A 220 -16.99 22.99 10.97
CA LEU A 220 -17.06 23.32 12.39
C LEU A 220 -18.46 23.80 12.74
N LYS A 221 -18.96 23.38 13.91
CA LYS A 221 -20.21 23.91 14.45
C LYS A 221 -20.02 25.38 14.82
N GLY A 222 -20.84 26.26 14.25
CA GLY A 222 -20.89 27.67 14.63
C GLY A 222 -21.46 27.87 16.03
N PRO A 223 -21.32 29.08 16.61
CA PRO A 223 -22.09 29.50 17.78
C PRO A 223 -23.59 29.27 17.58
N GLN A 224 -24.34 29.17 18.68
CA GLN A 224 -25.76 28.83 18.62
C GLN A 224 -26.54 29.85 17.77
N GLY A 225 -27.15 29.38 16.67
CA GLY A 225 -27.88 30.21 15.72
C GLY A 225 -27.05 30.77 14.56
N GLU A 226 -25.75 30.44 14.50
CA GLU A 226 -24.86 30.77 13.40
C GLU A 226 -24.67 29.58 12.44
N GLU A 227 -24.38 29.89 11.19
CA GLU A 227 -24.09 28.90 10.15
C GLU A 227 -22.82 28.10 10.48
N PRO A 228 -22.72 26.83 10.07
CA PRO A 228 -21.49 26.07 10.17
C PRO A 228 -20.33 26.75 9.42
N ILE A 229 -19.11 26.62 9.97
CA ILE A 229 -17.93 27.30 9.46
C ILE A 229 -17.01 26.27 8.78
N PRO A 230 -16.75 26.39 7.47
CA PRO A 230 -15.77 25.55 6.80
C PRO A 230 -14.36 25.89 7.29
N PHE A 231 -13.56 24.86 7.54
CA PHE A 231 -12.19 24.99 8.03
C PHE A 231 -11.27 24.03 7.28
N GLU A 232 -10.13 24.52 6.81
CA GLU A 232 -9.12 23.69 6.15
C GLU A 232 -8.31 22.93 7.19
N PHE A 233 -8.41 21.61 7.15
CA PHE A 233 -7.70 20.70 8.03
C PHE A 233 -6.71 19.86 7.23
N GLY A 234 -5.57 19.53 7.84
CA GLY A 234 -4.62 18.62 7.21
C GLY A 234 -3.50 18.20 8.13
N TYR A 235 -2.80 17.15 7.74
CA TYR A 235 -1.64 16.61 8.44
C TYR A 235 -0.64 15.96 7.47
N ARG A 236 0.59 15.80 7.95
CA ARG A 236 1.71 15.21 7.21
C ARG A 236 2.44 14.18 8.05
N LEU A 237 2.98 13.17 7.39
CA LEU A 237 3.84 12.16 8.00
C LEU A 237 5.12 12.83 8.50
N TYR A 238 5.48 12.59 9.75
CA TYR A 238 6.77 12.96 10.29
C TYR A 238 7.82 11.95 9.82
N GLU A 239 8.81 12.43 9.07
CA GLU A 239 10.00 11.67 8.69
C GLU A 239 11.17 12.17 9.53
N GLU A 240 11.78 11.29 10.34
CA GLU A 240 13.10 11.57 10.90
C GLU A 240 14.11 11.59 9.74
N GLU A 241 14.84 12.70 9.61
CA GLU A 241 15.86 12.91 8.56
C GLU A 241 17.02 11.93 8.64
#